data_AF-A0A2V9BXN5-F1
#
_entry.id   AF-A0A2V9BXN5-F1
#
_cell.length_a   1.000
_cell.length_b   1.000
_cell.length_c   1.000
_cell.angle_alpha   90.00
_cell.angle_beta   90.00
_cell.angle_gamma   90.00
#
_symmetry.space_group_name_H-M   'P 1'
#
loop_
_entity.id
_entity.type
_entity.pdbx_description
1 polymer ?
#
loop_
_entity_poly.entity_id
_entity_poly.type
_entity_poly.pdbx_seq_one_letter_code
_entity_poly.pdbx_strand_id
1 'polypeptide(L)'
;MLGMGTPLNWILFNAFILISMVLDLRVFHRRPHKIKLREAAIASIGWIGVSVLFGLGVLYFRGEQPGLEFFTGYLIEKALSVDNLFLFLVIFRAFAVEDRLQHRLLEWGVVGALVMRGIMIGVGAQLIEHFSWVLYLLGGFLVYAGIRMFFKHVDTHPEKS
;
A
#
# COMPACT_ATOMS: atom_id res chain seq x y z
N MET A 1 31.15 16.84 3.89
CA MET A 1 29.82 16.78 4.53
C MET A 1 28.80 16.46 3.45
N LEU A 2 28.45 15.18 3.29
CA LEU A 2 27.48 14.71 2.30
C LEU A 2 26.08 15.11 2.81
N GLY A 3 25.53 16.19 2.24
CA GLY A 3 24.19 16.67 2.61
C GLY A 3 23.13 15.63 2.30
N MET A 4 22.16 15.45 3.20
CA MET A 4 21.02 14.53 3.11
C MET A 4 20.00 14.90 2.02
N GLY A 5 20.42 15.58 0.95
CA GLY A 5 19.53 16.14 -0.08
C GLY A 5 20.12 16.20 -1.49
N THR A 6 21.10 15.35 -1.82
CA THR A 6 21.57 15.25 -3.21
C THR A 6 20.55 14.47 -4.05
N PRO A 7 20.29 14.86 -5.31
CA PRO A 7 19.46 14.09 -6.24
C PRO A 7 19.90 12.63 -6.36
N LEU A 8 21.19 12.36 -6.15
CA LEU A 8 21.79 11.03 -6.13
C LEU A 8 21.23 10.14 -5.00
N ASN A 9 21.02 10.66 -3.78
CA ASN A 9 20.47 9.88 -2.67
C ASN A 9 19.03 9.44 -2.97
N TRP A 10 18.24 10.32 -3.59
CA TRP A 10 16.88 9.99 -4.03
C TRP A 10 16.86 8.92 -5.11
N ILE A 11 17.75 9.03 -6.10
CA ILE A 11 17.89 8.01 -7.14
C ILE A 11 18.31 6.66 -6.54
N LEU A 12 19.29 6.66 -5.64
CA LEU A 12 19.79 5.45 -4.99
C LEU A 12 18.72 4.80 -4.10
N PHE A 13 17.96 5.60 -3.35
CA PHE A 13 16.85 5.12 -2.52
C PHE A 13 15.72 4.51 -3.35
N ASN A 14 15.30 5.18 -4.43
CA ASN A 14 14.29 4.64 -5.34
C ASN A 14 14.78 3.38 -6.05
N ALA A 15 16.04 3.34 -6.47
CA ALA A 15 16.66 2.15 -7.06
C ALA A 15 16.68 0.99 -6.08
N PHE A 16 17.04 1.24 -4.82
CA PHE A 16 17.01 0.23 -3.75
C PHE A 16 15.59 -0.33 -3.54
N ILE A 17 14.57 0.53 -3.48
CA ILE A 17 13.16 0.10 -3.37
C ILE A 17 12.72 -0.74 -4.57
N LEU A 18 13.06 -0.31 -5.79
CA LEU A 18 12.72 -1.07 -6.99
C LEU A 18 13.40 -2.45 -7.01
N ILE A 19 14.68 -2.51 -6.62
CA ILE A 19 15.43 -3.77 -6.53
C ILE A 19 14.84 -4.68 -5.47
N SER A 20 14.56 -4.18 -4.27
CA SER A 20 13.99 -4.99 -3.20
C SER A 20 12.62 -5.54 -3.58
N MET A 21 11.78 -4.74 -4.25
CA MET A 21 10.47 -5.18 -4.73
C MET A 21 10.57 -6.24 -5.83
N VAL A 22 11.48 -6.08 -6.79
CA VAL A 22 11.72 -7.09 -7.84
C VAL A 22 12.25 -8.40 -7.24
N LEU A 23 13.11 -8.32 -6.23
CA LEU A 23 13.62 -9.49 -5.52
C LEU A 23 12.52 -10.22 -4.74
N ASP A 24 11.70 -9.49 -3.98
CA ASP A 24 10.58 -10.06 -3.22
C ASP A 24 9.58 -10.78 -4.15
N LEU A 25 9.21 -10.13 -5.26
CA LEU A 25 8.32 -10.68 -6.27
C LEU A 25 8.91 -11.91 -6.99
N ARG A 26 10.23 -11.95 -7.23
CA ARG A 26 10.87 -13.02 -8.01
C ARG A 26 11.31 -14.23 -7.16
N VAL A 27 11.68 -14.01 -5.90
CA VAL A 27 12.36 -15.02 -5.06
C VAL A 27 11.41 -15.74 -4.10
N PHE A 28 10.37 -15.08 -3.59
CA PHE A 28 9.52 -15.66 -2.53
C PHE A 28 8.38 -16.57 -3.02
N HIS A 29 8.05 -16.58 -4.31
CA HIS A 29 6.80 -17.17 -4.81
C HIS A 29 6.91 -18.61 -5.33
N ARG A 30 7.23 -19.58 -4.46
CA ARG A 30 7.27 -21.02 -4.84
C ARG A 30 6.19 -21.92 -4.25
N ARG A 31 5.34 -21.48 -3.31
CA ARG A 31 4.31 -22.36 -2.73
C ARG A 31 2.98 -21.63 -2.52
N PRO A 32 1.98 -21.86 -3.39
CA PRO A 32 0.63 -21.39 -3.17
C PRO A 32 -0.02 -22.26 -2.09
N HIS A 33 0.07 -21.85 -0.83
CA HIS A 33 -0.76 -22.41 0.23
C HIS A 33 -1.92 -21.45 0.47
N LYS A 34 -3.17 -21.93 0.40
CA LYS A 34 -4.34 -21.13 0.78
C LYS A 34 -4.27 -20.91 2.30
N ILE A 35 -3.68 -19.80 2.73
CA ILE A 35 -3.67 -19.40 4.14
C ILE A 35 -5.13 -19.17 4.55
N LYS A 36 -5.61 -19.90 5.56
CA LYS A 36 -6.97 -19.69 6.09
C LYS A 36 -7.03 -18.32 6.74
N LEU A 37 -8.18 -17.63 6.66
CA LEU A 37 -8.35 -16.28 7.23
C LEU A 37 -7.93 -16.20 8.71
N ARG A 38 -8.19 -17.25 9.49
CA ARG A 38 -7.77 -17.35 10.90
C ARG A 38 -6.24 -17.36 11.08
N GLU A 39 -5.54 -18.10 10.24
CA GLU A 39 -4.07 -18.20 10.28
C GLU A 39 -3.44 -16.86 9.87
N ALA A 40 -3.96 -16.23 8.81
CA ALA A 40 -3.55 -14.89 8.39
C ALA A 40 -3.81 -13.83 9.48
N ALA A 41 -4.97 -13.88 10.15
CA ALA A 41 -5.32 -12.96 11.22
C ALA A 41 -4.40 -13.12 12.44
N ILE A 42 -4.12 -14.36 12.87
CA ILE A 42 -3.22 -14.63 13.99
C ILE A 42 -1.80 -14.17 13.66
N ALA A 43 -1.30 -14.48 12.46
CA ALA A 43 0.01 -14.02 12.02
C ALA A 43 0.08 -12.48 12.00
N SER A 44 -0.94 -11.81 11.48
CA SER A 44 -1.03 -10.35 11.45
C SER A 44 -1.01 -9.74 12.85
N ILE A 45 -1.83 -10.27 13.77
CA ILE A 45 -1.86 -9.82 15.17
C ILE A 45 -0.50 -10.06 15.85
N GLY A 46 0.15 -11.19 15.59
CA GLY A 46 1.48 -11.47 16.10
C GLY A 46 2.51 -10.42 15.66
N TRP A 47 2.54 -10.09 14.37
CA TRP A 47 3.41 -9.04 13.84
C TRP A 47 3.08 -7.65 14.38
N ILE A 48 1.79 -7.31 14.50
CA ILE A 48 1.35 -6.06 15.13
C ILE A 48 1.84 -5.99 16.57
N GLY A 49 1.72 -7.08 17.34
CA GLY A 49 2.20 -7.17 18.71
C GLY A 49 3.70 -6.93 18.83
N VAL A 50 4.50 -7.52 17.94
CA VAL A 50 5.95 -7.30 17.88
C VAL A 50 6.27 -5.83 17.59
N SER A 51 5.60 -5.22 16.60
CA SER A 51 5.80 -3.80 16.27
C SER A 51 5.40 -2.88 17.42
N VAL A 52 4.30 -3.17 18.11
CA VAL A 52 3.86 -2.39 19.29
C VAL A 52 4.84 -2.52 20.43
N LEU A 53 5.32 -3.74 20.73
CA LEU A 53 6.31 -3.96 21.78
C LEU A 53 7.61 -3.21 21.49
N PHE A 54 8.05 -3.22 20.22
CA PHE A 54 9.20 -2.44 19.80
C PHE A 54 8.97 -0.94 19.96
N GLY A 55 7.83 -0.42 19.52
CA GLY A 55 7.47 1.00 19.66
C GLY A 55 7.38 1.46 21.12
N LEU A 56 6.83 0.62 22.01
CA LEU A 56 6.84 0.86 23.45
C LEU A 56 8.26 0.86 24.02
N GLY A 57 9.13 -0.03 23.53
CA GLY A 57 10.56 -0.01 23.84
C GLY A 57 11.23 1.29 23.41
N VAL A 58 10.94 1.77 22.20
CA VAL A 58 11.45 3.07 21.71
C VAL A 58 10.95 4.20 22.62
N LEU A 59 9.67 4.21 22.98
CA LEU A 59 9.11 5.23 23.87
C LEU A 59 9.78 5.22 25.25
N TYR A 60 10.07 4.04 25.80
CA TYR A 60 10.74 3.89 27.09
C TYR A 60 12.23 4.29 27.07
N PHE A 61 12.99 3.87 26.04
CA PHE A 61 14.44 4.08 25.99
C PHE A 61 14.88 5.38 25.28
N ARG A 62 14.09 5.88 24.32
CA ARG A 62 14.44 7.03 23.46
C ARG A 62 13.53 8.24 23.70
N GLY A 63 12.49 8.11 24.53
CA GLY A 63 11.54 9.17 24.86
C GLY A 63 10.35 9.26 23.90
N GLU A 64 9.47 10.23 24.15
CA GLU A 64 8.16 10.32 23.49
C GLU A 64 8.25 10.63 21.99
N GLN A 65 9.13 11.56 21.57
CA GLN A 65 9.22 12.00 20.17
C GLN A 65 9.58 10.84 19.21
N PRO A 66 10.68 10.08 19.42
CA PRO A 66 10.99 8.93 18.55
C PRO A 66 9.93 7.82 18.63
N GLY A 67 9.28 7.64 19.78
CA GLY A 67 8.19 6.69 19.94
C GLY A 67 6.98 7.06 19.08
N LEU A 68 6.58 8.34 19.13
CA LEU A 68 5.49 8.88 18.30
C LEU A 68 5.82 8.78 16.81
N GLU A 69 7.02 9.17 16.38
CA GLU A 69 7.46 9.02 15.00
C GLU A 69 7.37 7.57 14.51
N PHE A 70 7.80 6.61 15.34
CA PHE A 70 7.69 5.20 15.04
C PHE A 70 6.22 4.76 14.87
N PHE A 71 5.35 5.10 15.82
CA PHE A 71 3.95 4.70 15.76
C PHE A 71 3.19 5.38 14.61
N THR A 72 3.46 6.66 14.35
CA THR A 72 2.89 7.40 13.23
C THR A 72 3.34 6.79 11.90
N GLY A 73 4.65 6.53 11.74
CA GLY A 73 5.18 5.86 10.55
C GLY A 73 4.58 4.48 10.35
N TYR A 74 4.56 3.66 11.41
CA TYR A 74 3.98 2.33 11.39
C TYR A 74 2.50 2.33 10.97
N LEU A 75 1.69 3.23 11.53
CA LEU A 75 0.27 3.36 11.19
C LEU A 75 0.07 3.80 9.75
N ILE A 76 0.86 4.77 9.26
CA ILE A 76 0.79 5.23 7.87
C ILE A 76 1.14 4.09 6.91
N GLU A 77 2.21 3.34 7.18
CA GLU A 77 2.62 2.20 6.36
C GLU A 77 1.56 1.08 6.35
N LYS A 78 0.97 0.79 7.50
CA LYS A 78 -0.11 -0.21 7.61
C LYS A 78 -1.38 0.24 6.90
N ALA A 79 -1.79 1.49 7.05
CA ALA A 79 -2.96 2.05 6.36
C ALA A 79 -2.78 1.99 4.84
N LEU A 80 -1.60 2.37 4.34
CA LEU A 80 -1.28 2.34 2.91
C LEU A 80 -1.27 0.92 2.34
N SER A 81 -0.79 -0.06 3.12
CA SER A 81 -0.82 -1.47 2.72
C SER A 81 -2.24 -2.03 2.64
N VAL A 82 -3.11 -1.68 3.61
CA VAL A 82 -4.51 -2.14 3.66
C VAL A 82 -5.35 -1.48 2.56
N ASP A 83 -5.16 -0.19 2.32
CA ASP A 83 -5.82 0.56 1.25
C ASP A 83 -5.54 -0.05 -0.13
N ASN A 84 -4.26 -0.34 -0.41
CA ASN A 84 -3.85 -1.01 -1.63
C ASN A 84 -4.52 -2.40 -1.79
N LEU A 85 -4.56 -3.22 -0.72
CA LEU A 85 -5.20 -4.54 -0.77
C LEU A 85 -6.70 -4.44 -1.04
N PHE A 86 -7.39 -3.48 -0.43
CA PHE A 86 -8.82 -3.30 -0.60
C PHE A 86 -9.20 -2.95 -2.05
N LEU A 87 -8.42 -2.06 -2.69
CA LEU A 87 -8.59 -1.75 -4.10
C LEU A 87 -8.49 -3.01 -4.97
N PHE A 88 -7.46 -3.84 -4.76
CA PHE A 88 -7.30 -5.09 -5.52
C PHE A 88 -8.47 -6.05 -5.30
N LEU A 89 -8.97 -6.19 -4.07
CA LEU A 89 -10.14 -7.03 -3.77
C LEU A 89 -11.40 -6.55 -4.49
N VAL A 90 -11.64 -5.23 -4.53
CA VAL A 90 -12.78 -4.64 -5.24
C VAL A 90 -12.68 -4.89 -6.74
N ILE A 91 -11.48 -4.72 -7.32
CA ILE A 91 -11.22 -5.01 -8.74
C ILE A 91 -11.46 -6.50 -9.04
N PHE A 92 -10.89 -7.42 -8.25
CA PHE A 92 -11.06 -8.86 -8.48
C PHE A 92 -12.52 -9.29 -8.39
N ARG A 93 -13.29 -8.73 -7.45
CA ARG A 93 -14.74 -8.98 -7.35
C ARG A 93 -15.49 -8.42 -8.55
N ALA A 94 -15.15 -7.21 -8.99
CA ALA A 94 -15.79 -6.59 -10.15
C ALA A 94 -15.57 -7.38 -11.45
N PHE A 95 -14.42 -8.05 -11.58
CA PHE A 95 -14.06 -8.87 -12.73
C PHE A 95 -14.26 -10.38 -12.52
N ALA A 96 -14.87 -10.81 -11.40
CA ALA A 96 -15.08 -12.22 -11.03
C ALA A 96 -13.81 -13.09 -11.18
N VAL A 97 -12.66 -12.57 -10.72
CA VAL A 97 -11.35 -13.23 -10.85
C VAL A 97 -11.26 -14.45 -9.92
N GLU A 98 -10.99 -15.60 -10.52
CA GLU A 98 -10.80 -16.86 -9.80
C GLU A 98 -9.63 -16.82 -8.80
N ASP A 99 -9.81 -17.38 -7.59
CA ASP A 99 -8.85 -17.35 -6.48
C ASP A 99 -7.42 -17.74 -6.87
N ARG A 100 -7.26 -18.73 -7.77
CA ARG A 100 -5.95 -19.21 -8.22
C ARG A 100 -5.16 -18.17 -9.00
N LEU A 101 -5.84 -17.22 -9.64
CA LEU A 101 -5.24 -16.15 -10.43
C LEU A 101 -4.98 -14.89 -9.59
N GLN A 102 -5.68 -14.73 -8.45
CA GLN A 102 -5.53 -13.54 -7.60
C GLN A 102 -4.08 -13.32 -7.18
N HIS A 103 -3.37 -14.36 -6.72
CA HIS A 103 -1.97 -14.21 -6.30
C HIS A 103 -1.06 -13.64 -7.40
N ARG A 104 -1.17 -14.17 -8.62
CA ARG A 104 -0.41 -13.68 -9.79
C ARG A 104 -0.83 -12.25 -10.17
N LEU A 105 -2.12 -11.94 -10.09
CA LEU A 105 -2.63 -10.60 -10.40
C LEU A 105 -2.23 -9.58 -9.33
N LEU A 106 -2.10 -9.98 -8.07
CA LEU A 106 -1.55 -9.16 -6.98
C LEU A 106 -0.09 -8.80 -7.25
N GLU A 107 0.74 -9.78 -7.64
CA GLU A 107 2.16 -9.55 -7.97
C GLU A 107 2.33 -8.50 -9.08
N TRP A 108 1.64 -8.68 -10.22
CA TRP A 108 1.67 -7.72 -11.32
C TRP A 108 0.95 -6.40 -11.00
N GLY A 109 -0.11 -6.47 -10.21
CA GLY A 109 -0.91 -5.32 -9.79
C GLY A 109 -0.12 -4.36 -8.91
N VAL A 110 0.68 -4.87 -7.96
CA VAL A 110 1.54 -4.03 -7.11
C VAL A 110 2.61 -3.31 -7.93
N VAL A 111 3.25 -4.00 -8.86
CA VAL A 111 4.22 -3.38 -9.79
C VAL A 111 3.55 -2.28 -10.61
N GLY A 112 2.41 -2.59 -11.23
CA GLY A 112 1.66 -1.63 -12.04
C GLY A 112 1.21 -0.42 -11.23
N ALA A 113 0.67 -0.64 -10.02
CA ALA A 113 0.23 0.44 -9.13
C ALA A 113 1.39 1.33 -8.69
N LEU A 114 2.57 0.76 -8.37
CA LEU A 114 3.75 1.54 -8.03
C LEU A 114 4.24 2.39 -9.21
N VAL A 115 4.28 1.83 -10.42
CA VAL A 115 4.67 2.56 -11.64
C VAL A 115 3.68 3.69 -11.93
N MET A 116 2.37 3.41 -11.89
CA MET A 116 1.33 4.42 -12.07
C MET A 116 1.45 5.53 -11.03
N ARG A 117 1.73 5.17 -9.77
CA ARG A 117 1.97 6.14 -8.69
C ARG A 117 3.20 6.99 -8.98
N GLY A 118 4.31 6.40 -9.43
CA GLY A 118 5.53 7.13 -9.81
C GLY A 118 5.29 8.12 -10.95
N ILE A 119 4.57 7.70 -12.00
CA ILE A 119 4.19 8.57 -13.12
C ILE A 119 3.28 9.70 -12.63
N MET A 120 2.25 9.39 -11.85
CA MET A 120 1.32 10.38 -11.32
C MET A 120 2.02 11.41 -10.42
N ILE A 121 2.99 10.99 -9.61
CA ILE A 121 3.78 11.91 -8.78
C ILE A 121 4.71 12.77 -9.65
N GLY A 122 5.43 12.17 -10.59
CA GLY A 122 6.37 12.91 -11.45
C GLY A 122 5.68 13.93 -12.35
N VAL A 123 4.61 13.51 -13.03
CA VAL A 123 3.78 14.38 -13.88
C VAL A 123 2.95 15.35 -13.02
N GLY A 124 2.36 14.86 -11.93
CA GLY A 124 1.52 15.66 -11.05
C GLY A 124 2.28 16.79 -10.37
N ALA A 125 3.54 16.57 -9.97
CA ALA A 125 4.39 17.61 -9.40
C ALA A 125 4.57 18.80 -10.35
N GLN A 126 4.91 18.53 -11.62
CA GLN A 126 5.06 19.56 -12.64
C GLN A 126 3.71 20.23 -12.99
N LEU A 127 2.63 19.45 -13.02
CA LEU A 127 1.30 19.97 -13.35
C LEU A 127 0.76 20.90 -12.25
N ILE A 128 1.02 20.59 -10.98
CA ILE A 128 0.60 21.40 -9.82
C ILE A 128 1.37 22.72 -9.76
N GLU A 129 2.65 22.72 -10.13
CA GLU A 129 3.49 23.93 -10.14
C GLU A 129 2.94 25.01 -11.11
N HIS A 130 2.33 24.59 -12.21
CA HIS A 130 1.74 25.49 -13.21
C HIS A 130 0.24 25.74 -13.02
N PHE A 131 -0.51 24.79 -12.46
CA PHE A 131 -1.96 24.84 -12.38
C PHE A 131 -2.49 24.41 -11.02
N SER A 132 -2.43 25.32 -10.05
CA SER A 132 -2.97 25.10 -8.69
C SER A 132 -4.47 24.73 -8.65
N TRP A 133 -5.25 25.11 -9.66
CA TRP A 133 -6.66 24.72 -9.77
C TRP A 133 -6.87 23.21 -9.97
N VAL A 134 -5.87 22.50 -10.49
CA VAL A 134 -5.89 21.05 -10.69
C VAL A 134 -6.01 20.31 -9.36
N LEU A 135 -5.49 20.88 -8.26
CA LEU A 135 -5.66 20.30 -6.92
C LEU A 135 -7.12 20.23 -6.50
N TYR A 136 -7.91 21.26 -6.78
CA TYR A 136 -9.34 21.26 -6.47
C TYR A 136 -10.10 20.26 -7.33
N LEU A 137 -9.74 20.12 -8.61
CA LEU A 137 -10.33 19.11 -9.49
C LEU A 137 -9.99 17.70 -9.02
N LEU A 138 -8.71 17.43 -8.72
CA LEU A 138 -8.25 16.12 -8.25
C LEU A 138 -8.91 15.79 -6.91
N GLY A 139 -8.91 16.72 -5.95
CA GLY A 139 -9.57 16.56 -4.66
C GLY A 139 -11.08 16.30 -4.79
N GLY A 140 -11.77 17.04 -5.66
CA GLY A 140 -13.18 16.83 -5.95
C GLY A 140 -13.46 15.46 -6.58
N PHE A 141 -12.60 15.02 -7.52
CA PHE A 141 -12.67 13.69 -8.11
C PHE A 141 -12.47 12.58 -7.06
N LEU A 142 -11.51 12.73 -6.14
CA LEU A 142 -11.28 11.79 -5.05
C LEU A 142 -12.50 11.71 -4.10
N VAL A 143 -13.08 12.84 -3.72
CA VAL A 143 -14.29 12.88 -2.90
C VAL A 143 -15.45 12.17 -3.61
N TYR A 144 -15.66 12.45 -4.89
CA TYR A 144 -16.68 11.78 -5.71
C TYR A 144 -16.44 10.26 -5.79
N ALA A 145 -15.21 9.82 -6.05
CA ALA A 145 -14.86 8.41 -6.14
C ALA A 145 -15.08 7.71 -4.79
N GLY A 146 -14.69 8.32 -3.68
CA GLY A 146 -14.92 7.81 -2.32
C GLY A 146 -16.41 7.66 -2.00
N ILE A 147 -17.22 8.69 -2.31
CA ILE A 147 -18.68 8.65 -2.15
C ILE A 147 -19.28 7.51 -2.98
N ARG A 148 -18.90 7.41 -4.26
CA ARG A 148 -19.40 6.36 -5.15
C ARG A 148 -19.05 4.96 -4.64
N MET A 149 -17.86 4.78 -4.08
CA MET A 149 -17.41 3.52 -3.51
C MET A 149 -18.20 3.16 -2.24
N PHE A 150 -18.49 4.14 -1.40
CA PHE A 150 -19.28 3.96 -0.18
C PHE A 150 -20.72 3.52 -0.47
N PHE A 151 -21.36 4.07 -1.51
CA PHE A 151 -22.76 3.76 -1.83
C PHE A 151 -22.96 2.53 -2.72
N LYS A 152 -21.91 1.99 -3.35
CA LYS A 152 -22.03 0.81 -4.20
C LYS A 152 -22.21 -0.45 -3.34
N HIS A 153 -23.47 -0.86 -3.13
CA HIS A 153 -23.79 -2.14 -2.53
C HIS A 153 -23.28 -3.25 -3.48
N VAL A 154 -22.42 -4.12 -2.96
CA VAL A 154 -22.05 -5.35 -3.65
C VAL A 154 -23.26 -6.26 -3.52
N ASP A 155 -24.13 -6.26 -4.54
CA ASP A 155 -25.20 -7.24 -4.67
C ASP A 155 -24.56 -8.62 -4.86
N THR A 156 -24.28 -9.28 -3.73
CA THR A 156 -23.94 -10.70 -3.69
C THR A 156 -25.15 -11.46 -4.18
N HIS A 157 -25.15 -11.82 -5.47
CA HIS A 157 -26.03 -12.87 -5.96
C HIS A 157 -25.59 -14.17 -5.28
N PRO A 158 -26.43 -14.77 -4.42
CA PRO A 158 -26.18 -16.10 -3.91
C PRO A 158 -26.48 -17.05 -5.08
N GLU A 159 -25.45 -17.49 -5.78
CA GLU A 159 -25.61 -18.55 -6.76
C GLU A 159 -26.05 -19.82 -6.01
N LYS A 160 -27.29 -20.18 -6.27
CA LYS A 160 -27.87 -21.49 -6.00
C LYS A 160 -27.17 -22.52 -6.89
N SER A 161 -26.49 -23.50 -6.30
CA SER A 161 -26.78 -24.94 -6.39
C SER A 161 -25.59 -25.79 -6.01
#